data_AF-A0A7C2TEJ1-F1
#
_entry.id   AF-A0A7C2TEJ1-F1
#
_cell.length_a   1.000
_cell.length_b   1.000
_cell.length_c   1.000
_cell.angle_alpha   90.00
_cell.angle_beta   90.00
_cell.angle_gamma   90.00
#
_symmetry.space_group_name_H-M   'P 1'
#
loop_
_entity.id
_entity.type
_entity.pdbx_description
1 polymer ?
#
loop_
_entity_poly.entity_id
_entity_poly.type
_entity_poly.pdbx_seq_one_letter_code
_entity_poly.pdbx_strand_id
1 'polypeptide(L)' 'MDLKVFITSREAICGECGEEREAAARSLDEEAVRLAVVAHVRHTETDYDRLLAKGHERQEARLLIQGEVDQVLARWSGSE' A
#
# COMPACT_ATOMS: atom_id res chain seq x y z
N MET A 1 -6.81 11.74 0.99
CA MET A 1 -5.62 11.83 0.10
C MET A 1 -5.85 10.97 -1.12
N ASP A 2 -5.50 11.45 -2.31
CA ASP A 2 -5.64 10.68 -3.56
C ASP A 2 -4.35 9.90 -3.85
N LEU A 3 -4.34 8.60 -3.59
CA LEU A 3 -3.22 7.70 -3.86
C LEU A 3 -3.28 7.30 -5.34
N LYS A 4 -2.39 7.88 -6.14
CA LYS A 4 -2.27 7.60 -7.57
C LYS A 4 -1.50 6.29 -7.77
N VAL A 5 -2.21 5.17 -7.85
CA VAL A 5 -1.62 3.85 -8.10
C VAL A 5 -1.46 3.66 -9.60
N PHE A 6 -0.22 3.73 -10.10
CA PHE A 6 0.09 3.45 -11.50
C PHE A 6 0.53 1.99 -11.67
N ILE A 7 -0.43 1.09 -11.90
CA ILE A 7 -0.12 -0.27 -12.35
C ILE A 7 -0.01 -0.21 -13.88
N THR A 8 1.20 0.01 -14.39
CA THR A 8 1.44 -0.04 -15.82
C THR A 8 1.42 -1.49 -16.30
N SER A 9 0.61 -1.78 -17.32
CA SER A 9 0.69 -3.07 -18.02
C SER A 9 2.02 -3.11 -18.79
N ARG A 10 2.84 -4.12 -18.53
CA ARG A 10 4.04 -4.42 -19.31
C ARG A 10 3.89 -5.84 -19.85
N GLU A 11 4.23 -6.04 -21.13
CA GLU A 11 4.43 -7.37 -21.70
C GLU A 11 5.42 -8.16 -20.84
N ALA A 12 4.96 -9.28 -20.28
CA ALA A 12 5.77 -10.11 -19.41
C ALA A 12 6.31 -11.29 -20.22
N ILE A 13 7.62 -11.30 -20.46
CA ILE A 13 8.28 -12.44 -21.08
C ILE A 13 8.76 -13.38 -19.98
N CYS A 14 8.49 -14.68 -20.11
CA CYS A 14 9.05 -15.67 -19.20
C CYS A 14 10.57 -15.75 -19.40
N GLY A 15 11.36 -15.42 -18.38
CA GLY A 15 12.83 -15.44 -18.48
C GLY A 15 13.45 -16.82 -18.74
N GLU A 16 12.69 -17.90 -18.51
CA GLU A 16 13.16 -19.28 -18.71
C GLU A 16 12.78 -19.87 -20.07
N CYS A 17 11.55 -19.65 -20.56
CA CYS A 17 11.10 -20.21 -21.85
C CYS A 17 11.00 -19.18 -23.00
N GLY A 18 11.11 -17.88 -22.72
CA GLY A 18 11.08 -16.81 -23.73
C GLY A 18 9.70 -16.53 -24.33
N GLU A 19 8.66 -17.22 -23.89
CA GLU A 19 7.30 -17.00 -24.38
C GLU A 19 6.69 -15.73 -23.78
N GLU A 20 6.00 -14.98 -24.65
CA GLU A 20 5.17 -13.85 -24.25
C GLU A 20 4.00 -14.38 -23.42
N ARG A 21 3.95 -13.99 -22.15
CA ARG A 21 2.74 -14.10 -21.36
C ARG A 21 2.00 -12.80 -21.55
N GLU A 22 0.78 -12.89 -22.07
CA GLU A 22 -0.21 -11.87 -21.75
C GLU A 22 -0.33 -11.85 -20.24
N ALA A 23 0.41 -10.93 -19.60
CA ALA A 23 0.12 -10.53 -18.25
C ALA A 23 -1.27 -9.93 -18.34
N ALA A 24 -2.30 -10.74 -18.12
CA ALA A 24 -3.64 -10.26 -17.93
C ALA A 24 -3.55 -9.32 -16.74
N ALA A 25 -3.36 -8.03 -17.02
CA ALA A 25 -3.44 -6.98 -16.03
C ALA A 25 -4.85 -7.10 -15.48
N ARG A 26 -4.96 -7.78 -14.34
CA ARG A 26 -6.24 -7.92 -13.69
C ARG A 26 -6.65 -6.50 -13.35
N SER A 27 -7.80 -6.06 -13.82
CA SER A 27 -8.38 -4.79 -13.37
C SER A 27 -8.50 -4.90 -11.86
N LEU A 28 -7.57 -4.27 -11.16
CA LEU A 28 -7.58 -4.21 -9.71
C LEU A 28 -8.53 -3.08 -9.33
N ASP A 29 -9.40 -3.38 -8.38
CA ASP A 29 -10.27 -2.37 -7.82
C ASP A 29 -9.41 -1.31 -7.11
N GLU A 30 -9.54 -0.06 -7.55
CA GLU A 30 -8.67 1.02 -7.08
C GLU A 30 -8.81 1.22 -5.56
N GLU A 31 -10.03 1.10 -5.03
CA GLU A 31 -10.28 1.21 -3.59
C GLU A 31 -9.65 0.04 -2.82
N ALA A 32 -9.74 -1.17 -3.35
CA ALA A 32 -9.08 -2.33 -2.76
C ALA A 32 -7.56 -2.15 -2.69
N VAL A 33 -6.95 -1.60 -3.75
CA VAL A 33 -5.50 -1.30 -3.74
C VAL A 33 -5.17 -0.19 -2.76
N ARG A 34 -5.96 0.89 -2.71
CA ARG A 34 -5.78 1.98 -1.73
C ARG A 34 -5.83 1.45 -0.31
N LEU A 35 -6.83 0.64 0.03
CA LEU A 35 -6.96 0.02 1.36
C LEU A 35 -5.77 -0.90 1.68
N ALA A 36 -5.29 -1.67 0.70
CA ALA A 36 -4.13 -2.53 0.88
C ALA A 36 -2.85 -1.72 1.16
N VAL A 37 -2.63 -0.62 0.44
CA VAL A 37 -1.49 0.29 0.65
C VAL A 37 -1.56 0.94 2.03
N VAL A 38 -2.72 1.48 2.42
CA VAL A 38 -2.92 2.08 3.75
C VAL A 38 -2.68 1.05 4.86
N ALA A 39 -3.17 -0.17 4.70
CA ALA A 39 -2.93 -1.24 5.65
C ALA A 39 -1.43 -1.59 5.75
N HIS A 40 -0.74 -1.70 4.61
CA HIS A 40 0.69 -1.98 4.58
C HIS A 40 1.51 -0.89 5.28
N VAL A 41 1.25 0.39 4.97
CA VAL A 41 1.91 1.53 5.61
C VAL A 41 1.67 1.51 7.12
N ARG A 42 0.43 1.29 7.56
CA ARG A 42 0.11 1.21 9.00
C ARG A 42 0.95 0.16 9.71
N HIS A 43 1.09 -1.04 9.15
CA HIS A 43 1.80 -2.13 9.82
C HIS A 43 3.32 -2.05 9.68
N THR A 44 3.82 -1.51 8.57
CA THR A 44 5.25 -1.59 8.21
C THR A 44 6.00 -0.29 8.52
N GLU A 45 5.33 0.84 8.35
CA GLU A 45 5.96 2.17 8.36
C GLU A 45 5.60 2.97 9.63
N THR A 46 4.82 2.40 10.56
CA THR A 46 4.43 3.07 11.82
C THR A 46 4.55 2.15 13.03
N ASP A 47 4.55 2.72 14.23
CA ASP A 47 4.58 1.99 15.51
C ASP A 47 3.26 1.23 15.84
N TYR A 48 2.31 1.09 14.90
CA TYR A 48 0.99 0.49 15.14
C TYR A 48 1.05 -0.88 15.83
N ASP A 49 1.88 -1.81 15.35
CA ASP A 49 2.00 -3.15 15.94
C ASP A 49 2.60 -3.09 17.34
N ARG A 50 3.48 -2.13 17.60
CA ARG A 50 4.05 -1.89 18.93
C ARG A 50 3.02 -1.31 19.89
N LEU A 51 2.14 -0.42 19.43
CA LEU A 51 1.04 0.11 20.25
C LEU A 51 0.05 -1.00 20.63
N LEU A 52 -0.29 -1.89 19.69
CA LEU A 52 -1.12 -3.05 19.99
C LEU A 52 -0.44 -4.00 20.99
N ALA A 53 0.86 -4.25 20.85
CA ALA A 53 1.61 -5.08 21.78
C ALA A 53 1.68 -4.48 23.20
N LYS A 54 1.62 -3.15 23.32
CA LYS A 54 1.52 -2.44 24.61
C LYS A 54 0.12 -2.47 25.23
N GLY A 55 -0.87 -3.02 24.53
CA GLY A 55 -2.25 -3.14 25.01
C GLY A 55 -3.16 -1.96 24.65
N HIS A 56 -2.74 -1.05 23.75
CA HIS A 56 -3.63 -0.01 23.26
C HIS A 56 -4.79 -0.60 22.46
N GLU A 57 -5.97 0.03 22.57
CA GLU A 57 -7.10 -0.34 21.73
C GLU A 57 -6.84 0.00 20.26
N ARG A 58 -7.44 -0.77 19.34
CA ARG A 58 -7.21 -0.58 17.89
C ARG A 58 -7.61 0.82 17.41
N GLN A 59 -8.67 1.40 17.96
CA GLN A 59 -9.09 2.76 17.61
C GLN A 59 -8.08 3.79 18.09
N GLU A 60 -7.66 3.70 19.35
CA GLU A 60 -6.64 4.58 19.92
C GLU A 60 -5.32 4.50 19.13
N ALA A 61 -4.82 3.29 18.88
CA ALA A 61 -3.62 3.08 18.10
C ALA A 61 -3.71 3.68 16.69
N ARG A 62 -4.88 3.57 16.03
CA ARG A 62 -5.11 4.18 14.70
C ARG A 62 -5.10 5.70 14.75
N LEU A 63 -5.69 6.32 15.79
CA LEU A 63 -5.70 7.77 15.95
C LEU A 63 -4.29 8.31 16.16
N LEU A 64 -3.48 7.62 16.98
CA LEU A 64 -2.10 8.02 17.28
C LEU A 64 -1.21 8.03 16.03
N ILE A 65 -1.32 7.01 15.18
CA ILE A 65 -0.47 6.84 13.99
C ILE A 65 -1.02 7.52 12.73
N GLN A 66 -2.22 8.11 12.78
CA GLN A 66 -2.87 8.68 11.60
C GLN A 66 -2.00 9.73 10.90
N GLY A 67 -1.38 10.63 11.66
CA GLY A 67 -0.49 11.64 11.11
C GLY A 67 0.80 11.09 10.51
N GLU A 68 1.33 9.96 11.01
CA GLU A 68 2.48 9.28 10.43
C GLU A 68 2.10 8.59 9.11
N VAL A 69 0.96 7.91 9.09
CA VAL A 69 0.42 7.29 7.87
C VAL A 69 0.21 8.33 6.79
N ASP A 70 -0.44 9.45 7.10
CA ASP A 70 -0.70 10.52 6.12
C ASP A 70 0.61 11.10 5.54
N GLN A 71 1.65 11.25 6.36
CA GLN A 71 2.97 11.71 5.91
C GLN A 71 3.65 10.71 4.98
N VAL A 72 3.60 9.41 5.30
CA VAL A 72 4.18 8.36 4.44
C VAL A 72 3.44 8.30 3.11
N LEU A 73 2.11 8.34 3.14
CA LEU A 73 1.31 8.32 1.91
C LEU A 73 1.55 9.55 1.04
N ALA A 74 1.68 10.75 1.64
CA ALA A 74 2.01 11.98 0.91
C ALA A 74 3.39 11.91 0.24
N ARG A 75 4.38 11.35 0.95
CA ARG A 75 5.72 11.10 0.40
C ARG A 75 5.67 10.14 -0.79
N TRP A 76 4.89 9.07 -0.68
CA TRP A 76 4.77 8.06 -1.75
C TRP A 76 3.98 8.57 -2.96
N SER A 77 3.02 9.47 -2.77
CA SER A 77 2.30 10.08 -3.89
C SER A 77 3.14 11.09 -4.69
N GLY A 78 4.36 11.42 -4.25
CA GLY A 78 5.24 12.39 -4.91
C GLY A 78 4.68 13.82 -4.85
N SER A 79 3.77 14.10 -3.91
CA SER A 79 3.28 15.44 -3.62
C SER A 79 4.18 16.05 -2.55
N GLU A 80 5.37 16.50 -2.96
CA GLU A 80 6.21 17.42 -2.19
C GLU A 80 5.91 18.88 -2.58
#